data_AF-A0A7T3RDC8-F1
#
_entry.id   AF-A0A7T3RDC8-F1
#
_cell.length_a   1.000
_cell.length_b   1.000
_cell.length_c   1.000
_cell.angle_alpha   90.00
_cell.angle_beta   90.00
_cell.angle_gamma   90.00
#
_symmetry.space_group_name_H-M   'P 1'
#
loop_
_entity.id
_entity.type
_entity.pdbx_description
1 polymer ?
#
loop_
_entity_poly.entity_id
_entity_poly.type
_entity_poly.pdbx_seq_one_letter_code
_entity_poly.pdbx_strand_id
1 'polypeptide(L)'
;MKKTFSSFTKTFILCIPAATLLALGVALYERAHNASFGAARLFSDGTFVSGIILFCLGALGVASGAGAFLALSYGFSKLAGRLCRPKNIAVSEKETYFDYCSRKKAVRKTSGTSFSFAALLAAGILFIAVSVIAAFVY
;
A
#
# COMPACT_ATOMS: atom_id res chain seq x y z
N MET A 1 8.16 -21.22 3.00
CA MET A 1 7.35 -20.67 4.12
C MET A 1 8.17 -19.86 5.14
N LYS A 2 9.37 -20.30 5.58
CA LYS A 2 10.16 -19.53 6.57
C LYS A 2 10.57 -18.11 6.12
N LYS A 3 10.99 -17.92 4.86
CA LYS A 3 11.37 -16.59 4.31
C LYS A 3 10.20 -15.59 4.24
N THR A 4 9.02 -16.06 3.85
CA THR A 4 7.80 -15.21 3.74
C THR A 4 7.29 -14.79 5.11
N PHE A 5 7.37 -15.68 6.11
CA PHE A 5 6.99 -15.35 7.49
C PHE A 5 7.94 -14.32 8.11
N SER A 6 9.25 -14.48 7.92
CA SER A 6 10.25 -13.50 8.41
C SER A 6 10.09 -12.11 7.78
N SER A 7 9.77 -12.04 6.48
CA SER A 7 9.47 -10.78 5.79
C SER A 7 8.21 -10.12 6.33
N PHE A 8 7.14 -10.90 6.58
CA PHE A 8 5.90 -10.39 7.17
C PHE A 8 6.16 -9.76 8.55
N THR A 9 6.83 -10.47 9.46
CA THR A 9 7.09 -9.98 10.81
C THR A 9 7.95 -8.71 10.80
N LYS A 10 9.00 -8.65 9.95
CA LYS A 10 9.85 -7.46 9.83
C LYS A 10 9.09 -6.25 9.32
N THR A 11 8.29 -6.41 8.26
CA THR A 11 7.47 -5.30 7.72
C THR A 11 6.43 -4.86 8.75
N PHE A 12 5.79 -5.80 9.45
CA PHE A 12 4.81 -5.50 10.48
C PHE A 12 5.41 -4.67 11.63
N ILE A 13 6.56 -5.10 12.17
CA ILE A 13 7.26 -4.38 13.24
C ILE A 13 7.69 -2.98 12.78
N LEU A 14 8.13 -2.82 11.54
CA LEU A 14 8.49 -1.51 10.97
C LEU A 14 7.28 -0.59 10.78
N CYS A 15 6.10 -1.15 10.47
CA CYS A 15 4.87 -0.37 10.29
C CYS A 15 4.38 0.27 11.59
N ILE A 16 4.60 -0.35 12.75
CA ILE A 16 4.15 0.17 14.05
C ILE A 16 4.73 1.57 14.35
N PRO A 17 6.07 1.80 14.36
CA PRO A 17 6.62 3.13 14.63
C PRO A 17 6.27 4.16 13.54
N ALA A 18 6.11 3.73 12.28
CA ALA A 18 5.65 4.62 11.22
C ALA A 18 4.20 5.08 11.44
N ALA A 19 3.33 4.14 11.86
CA ALA A 19 1.94 4.40 12.18
C ALA A 19 1.80 5.34 13.39
N THR A 20 2.59 5.12 14.45
CA THR A 20 2.57 5.99 15.63
C THR A 20 3.08 7.39 15.33
N LEU A 21 4.10 7.54 14.48
CA LEU A 21 4.57 8.85 14.01
C LEU A 21 3.50 9.59 13.21
N LEU A 22 2.80 8.88 12.31
CA LEU A 22 1.66 9.46 11.57
C LEU A 22 0.53 9.87 12.51
N ALA A 23 0.15 9.00 13.44
CA ALA A 23 -0.89 9.29 14.43
C ALA A 23 -0.54 10.50 15.30
N LEU A 24 0.72 10.61 15.73
CA LEU A 24 1.22 11.75 16.49
C LEU A 24 1.19 13.03 15.65
N GLY A 25 1.59 12.97 14.38
CA GLY A 25 1.50 14.11 13.46
C GLY A 25 0.08 14.63 13.30
N VAL A 26 -0.89 13.72 13.13
CA VAL A 26 -2.32 14.05 13.04
C VAL A 26 -2.82 14.67 14.35
N ALA A 27 -2.50 14.06 15.49
CA ALA A 27 -2.91 14.57 16.79
C ALA A 27 -2.32 15.96 17.11
N LEU A 28 -1.06 16.22 16.74
CA LEU A 28 -0.43 17.54 16.90
C LEU A 28 -1.05 18.57 15.96
N TYR A 29 -1.35 18.19 14.72
CA TYR A 29 -2.03 19.04 13.76
C TYR A 29 -3.43 19.45 14.26
N GLU A 30 -4.22 18.49 14.71
CA GLU A 30 -5.56 18.76 15.24
C GLU A 30 -5.50 19.59 16.53
N ARG A 31 -4.53 19.36 17.40
CA ARG A 31 -4.35 20.15 18.62
C ARG A 31 -3.95 21.59 18.34
N ALA A 32 -3.17 21.83 17.29
CA ALA A 32 -2.78 23.18 16.87
C ALA A 32 -3.96 23.97 16.30
N HIS A 33 -4.89 23.30 15.61
CA HIS A 33 -6.06 23.94 15.01
C HIS A 33 -7.29 23.98 15.94
N ASN A 34 -7.40 23.05 16.88
CA ASN A 34 -8.56 22.88 17.75
C ASN A 34 -8.13 22.63 19.20
N ALA A 35 -7.88 23.72 19.94
CA ALA A 35 -7.42 23.66 21.33
C ALA A 35 -8.44 23.05 22.31
N SER A 36 -9.71 22.90 21.90
CA SER A 36 -10.80 22.39 22.73
C SER A 36 -10.95 20.86 22.70
N PHE A 37 -10.19 20.13 21.88
CA PHE A 37 -10.30 18.67 21.83
C PHE A 37 -9.58 17.99 22.98
N GLY A 38 -10.27 17.04 23.61
CA GLY A 38 -9.71 16.18 24.65
C GLY A 38 -8.65 15.22 24.08
N ALA A 39 -7.70 14.82 24.92
CA ALA A 39 -6.60 13.94 24.54
C ALA A 39 -7.07 12.58 23.98
N ALA A 40 -8.19 12.05 24.49
CA ALA A 40 -8.76 10.79 24.02
C ALA A 40 -9.28 10.88 22.58
N ARG A 41 -9.93 11.99 22.21
CA ARG A 41 -10.41 12.24 20.85
C ARG A 41 -9.25 12.38 19.86
N LEU A 42 -8.24 13.19 20.21
CA LEU A 42 -7.03 13.38 19.39
C LEU A 42 -6.28 12.06 19.15
N PHE A 43 -6.26 11.18 20.16
CA PHE A 43 -5.67 9.85 20.02
C PHE A 43 -6.51 8.94 19.12
N SER A 44 -7.84 8.96 19.27
CA SER A 44 -8.76 8.20 18.41
C SER A 44 -8.65 8.62 16.95
N ASP A 45 -8.69 9.92 16.66
CA ASP A 45 -8.62 10.46 15.29
C ASP A 45 -7.24 10.21 14.66
N GLY A 46 -6.16 10.41 15.42
CA GLY A 46 -4.80 10.12 14.94
C GLY A 46 -4.57 8.64 14.62
N THR A 47 -5.05 7.73 15.48
CA THR A 47 -4.95 6.29 15.24
C THR A 47 -5.86 5.82 14.10
N PHE A 48 -7.02 6.47 13.90
CA PHE A 48 -7.92 6.18 12.78
C PHE A 48 -7.29 6.52 11.44
N VAL A 49 -6.82 7.76 11.30
CA VAL A 49 -6.27 8.28 10.04
C VAL A 49 -5.03 7.49 9.63
N SER A 50 -4.11 7.24 10.57
CA SER A 50 -2.94 6.40 10.32
C SER A 50 -3.32 4.96 9.93
N GLY A 51 -4.33 4.38 10.60
CA GLY A 51 -4.86 3.06 10.27
C GLY A 51 -5.43 2.96 8.86
N ILE A 52 -6.25 3.93 8.44
CA ILE A 52 -6.82 3.99 7.08
C ILE A 52 -5.73 4.12 6.03
N ILE A 53 -4.73 4.99 6.24
CA ILE A 53 -3.64 5.19 5.29
C ILE A 53 -2.89 3.87 5.05
N LEU A 54 -2.54 3.16 6.14
CA LEU A 54 -1.86 1.87 6.06
C LEU A 54 -2.72 0.78 5.44
N PHE A 55 -4.01 0.77 5.76
CA PHE A 55 -4.98 -0.15 5.16
C PHE A 55 -5.08 0.06 3.65
N CYS A 56 -5.25 1.30 3.19
CA CYS A 56 -5.31 1.65 1.77
C CYS A 56 -4.01 1.29 1.03
N LEU A 57 -2.84 1.60 1.62
CA LEU A 57 -1.54 1.22 1.05
C LEU A 57 -1.37 -0.30 0.96
N GLY A 58 -1.76 -1.03 2.01
CA GLY A 58 -1.74 -2.49 2.05
C GLY A 58 -2.67 -3.10 1.01
N ALA A 59 -3.92 -2.64 0.94
CA ALA A 59 -4.92 -3.09 -0.03
C ALA A 59 -4.46 -2.82 -1.47
N LEU A 60 -3.94 -1.63 -1.73
CA LEU A 60 -3.39 -1.27 -3.04
C LEU A 60 -2.20 -2.15 -3.41
N GLY A 61 -1.32 -2.43 -2.45
CA GLY A 61 -0.18 -3.33 -2.63
C GLY A 61 -0.59 -4.77 -2.93
N VAL A 62 -1.59 -5.29 -2.22
CA VAL A 62 -2.16 -6.63 -2.46
C VAL A 62 -2.83 -6.69 -3.83
N ALA A 63 -3.66 -5.70 -4.19
CA ALA A 63 -4.28 -5.61 -5.52
C ALA A 63 -3.23 -5.49 -6.64
N SER A 64 -2.14 -4.75 -6.40
CA SER A 64 -0.99 -4.64 -7.31
C SER A 64 -0.23 -5.96 -7.46
N GLY A 65 -0.13 -6.74 -6.39
CA GLY A 65 0.48 -8.07 -6.37
C GLY A 65 -0.34 -9.09 -7.16
N ALA A 66 -1.67 -9.00 -7.08
CA ALA A 66 -2.62 -9.80 -7.85
C ALA A 66 -2.64 -9.47 -9.36
N GLY A 67 -2.04 -8.35 -9.77
CA GLY A 67 -1.87 -7.98 -11.18
C GLY A 67 -2.83 -6.90 -11.68
N ALA A 68 -3.63 -6.26 -10.81
CA ALA A 68 -4.50 -5.15 -11.19
C ALA A 68 -3.70 -3.99 -11.84
N PHE A 69 -2.55 -3.64 -11.26
CA PHE A 69 -1.64 -2.64 -11.84
C PHE A 69 -0.88 -3.13 -13.08
N LEU A 70 -0.73 -4.44 -13.28
CA LEU A 70 -0.14 -4.99 -14.50
C LEU A 70 -1.10 -4.81 -15.68
N ALA A 71 -2.39 -5.09 -15.49
CA ALA A 71 -3.45 -4.79 -16.46
C ALA A 71 -3.50 -3.29 -16.79
N LEU A 72 -3.47 -2.43 -15.77
CA LEU A 72 -3.46 -0.97 -15.96
C LEU A 72 -2.23 -0.49 -16.74
N SER A 73 -1.03 -0.96 -16.37
CA SER A 73 0.23 -0.59 -17.05
C SER A 73 0.29 -1.10 -18.49
N TYR A 74 -0.27 -2.28 -18.77
CA TYR A 74 -0.39 -2.82 -20.12
C TYR A 74 -1.36 -1.99 -20.96
N GLY A 75 -2.51 -1.60 -20.40
CA GLY A 75 -3.46 -0.68 -21.03
C GLY A 75 -2.82 0.65 -21.40
N PHE A 76 -2.11 1.28 -20.44
CA PHE A 76 -1.36 2.52 -20.68
C PHE A 76 -0.25 2.36 -21.71
N SER A 77 0.52 1.27 -21.67
CA SER A 77 1.60 1.02 -22.63
C SER A 77 1.07 0.78 -24.04
N LYS A 78 -0.11 0.16 -24.19
CA LYS A 78 -0.79 -0.01 -25.47
C LYS A 78 -1.42 1.29 -25.98
N LEU A 79 -1.93 2.14 -25.08
CA LEU A 79 -2.45 3.47 -25.40
C LEU A 79 -1.31 4.42 -25.82
N ALA A 80 -0.23 4.48 -25.05
CA ALA A 80 0.98 5.24 -25.36
C ALA A 80 1.64 4.71 -26.64
N GLY A 81 1.67 3.40 -26.84
CA GLY A 81 2.11 2.78 -28.10
C GLY A 81 1.23 3.11 -29.30
N ARG A 82 -0.04 3.48 -29.11
CA ARG A 82 -0.91 4.01 -30.19
C ARG A 82 -0.73 5.51 -30.41
N LEU A 83 -0.42 6.27 -29.36
CA LEU A 83 -0.25 7.72 -29.44
C LEU A 83 1.16 8.13 -29.92
N CYS A 84 2.17 7.32 -29.59
CA CYS A 84 3.59 7.66 -29.80
C CYS A 84 4.31 6.79 -30.84
N ARG A 85 3.66 5.81 -31.49
CA ARG A 85 4.33 5.01 -32.54
C ARG A 85 4.28 5.72 -33.89
N PRO A 86 5.44 6.01 -34.52
CA PRO A 86 5.49 6.35 -35.93
C PRO A 86 5.10 5.13 -36.79
N LYS A 87 4.45 5.39 -37.92
CA LYS A 87 3.71 4.46 -38.78
C LYS A 87 4.53 3.30 -39.42
N ASN A 88 5.86 3.26 -39.23
CA ASN A 88 6.78 2.47 -40.06
C ASN A 88 7.64 1.41 -39.33
N ILE A 89 7.30 1.02 -38.09
CA ILE A 89 8.08 -0.01 -37.39
C ILE A 89 7.37 -1.36 -37.51
N ALA A 90 8.01 -2.26 -38.26
CA ALA A 90 7.61 -3.62 -38.51
C ALA A 90 7.22 -4.34 -37.21
N VAL A 91 6.14 -5.11 -37.32
CA VAL A 91 5.51 -5.88 -36.24
C VAL A 91 6.52 -6.91 -35.71
N SER A 92 7.30 -6.51 -34.71
CA SER A 92 7.93 -7.45 -33.79
C SER A 92 6.79 -8.07 -32.98
N GLU A 93 6.56 -9.35 -33.26
CA GLU A 93 5.94 -10.39 -32.44
C GLU A 93 4.95 -9.88 -31.37
N LYS A 94 3.66 -10.14 -31.58
CA LYS A 94 2.59 -9.82 -30.62
C LYS A 94 2.90 -10.49 -29.27
N GLU A 95 3.59 -9.79 -28.38
CA GLU A 95 3.73 -10.22 -26.99
C GLU A 95 2.32 -10.38 -26.41
N THR A 96 1.94 -11.63 -26.17
CA THR A 96 0.66 -11.95 -25.56
C THR A 96 0.69 -11.40 -24.12
N TYR A 97 -0.44 -10.90 -23.62
CA TYR A 97 -0.55 -10.37 -22.25
C TYR A 97 -0.01 -11.36 -21.20
N PHE A 98 -0.12 -12.65 -21.51
CA PHE A 98 0.43 -13.75 -20.72
C PHE A 98 1.97 -13.72 -20.64
N ASP A 99 2.67 -13.49 -21.75
CA ASP A 99 4.14 -13.42 -21.79
C ASP A 99 4.65 -12.15 -21.09
N TYR A 100 3.93 -11.03 -21.23
CA TYR A 100 4.22 -9.81 -20.51
C TYR A 100 4.11 -10.00 -18.99
N CYS A 101 3.04 -10.65 -18.52
CA CYS A 101 2.85 -10.99 -17.11
C CYS A 101 3.91 -11.97 -16.61
N SER A 102 4.27 -12.96 -17.42
CA SER A 102 5.28 -13.98 -17.10
C SER A 102 6.66 -13.36 -16.94
N ARG A 103 7.08 -12.48 -17.87
CA ARG A 103 8.34 -11.74 -17.78
C ARG A 103 8.38 -10.83 -16.56
N LYS A 104 7.33 -10.03 -16.32
CA LYS A 104 7.30 -9.14 -15.13
C LYS A 104 7.25 -9.91 -13.81
N LYS A 105 6.60 -11.08 -13.75
CA LYS A 105 6.64 -11.98 -12.59
C LYS A 105 8.04 -12.59 -12.40
N ALA A 106 8.74 -12.95 -13.47
CA ALA A 106 10.11 -13.48 -13.42
C ALA A 106 11.12 -12.42 -12.91
N VAL A 107 11.01 -11.19 -13.39
CA VAL A 107 11.85 -10.05 -12.92
C VAL A 107 11.53 -9.67 -11.47
N ARG A 108 10.26 -9.75 -11.04
CA ARG A 108 9.91 -9.58 -9.62
C ARG A 108 10.50 -10.68 -8.73
N LYS A 109 10.65 -11.90 -9.25
CA LYS A 109 11.21 -13.04 -8.52
C LYS A 109 12.71 -12.87 -8.23
N THR A 110 13.43 -12.15 -9.10
CA THR A 110 14.84 -11.78 -8.90
C THR A 110 15.02 -10.48 -8.10
N SER A 111 14.03 -9.57 -8.12
CA SER A 111 14.08 -8.27 -7.44
C SER A 111 14.05 -8.33 -5.90
N GLY A 112 13.82 -9.48 -5.27
CA GLY A 112 14.14 -9.71 -3.85
C GLY A 112 13.51 -8.75 -2.83
N THR A 113 12.50 -7.96 -3.21
CA THR A 113 11.87 -7.01 -2.29
C THR A 113 10.99 -7.78 -1.31
N SER A 114 11.57 -8.02 -0.14
CA SER A 114 10.97 -8.73 1.00
C SER A 114 9.96 -7.85 1.73
N PHE A 115 9.13 -7.12 0.99
CA PHE A 115 8.15 -6.19 1.52
C PHE A 115 6.76 -6.82 1.44
N SER A 116 6.17 -7.10 2.60
CA SER A 116 4.89 -7.77 2.67
C SER A 116 3.75 -6.75 2.73
N PHE A 117 3.06 -6.54 1.61
CA PHE A 117 1.86 -5.68 1.59
C PHE A 117 0.71 -6.21 2.46
N ALA A 118 0.68 -7.52 2.70
CA ALA A 118 -0.26 -8.12 3.66
C ALA A 118 0.04 -7.67 5.11
N ALA A 119 1.29 -7.42 5.46
CA ALA A 119 1.67 -6.92 6.78
C ALA A 119 1.20 -5.47 7.00
N LEU A 120 1.28 -4.63 5.95
CA LEU A 120 0.71 -3.28 5.95
C LEU A 120 -0.80 -3.30 6.18
N LEU A 121 -1.51 -4.18 5.46
CA LEU A 121 -2.96 -4.33 5.60
C LEU A 121 -3.33 -4.78 7.01
N ALA A 122 -2.62 -5.76 7.57
CA ALA A 122 -2.83 -6.22 8.94
C ALA A 122 -2.54 -5.13 9.98
N ALA A 123 -1.48 -4.33 9.79
CA ALA A 123 -1.15 -3.21 10.68
C ALA A 123 -2.21 -2.11 10.62
N GLY A 124 -2.74 -1.80 9.43
CA GLY A 124 -3.83 -0.85 9.25
C GLY A 124 -5.11 -1.30 9.98
N ILE A 125 -5.49 -2.57 9.84
CA ILE A 125 -6.64 -3.15 10.56
C ILE A 125 -6.46 -3.03 12.08
N LEU A 126 -5.26 -3.32 12.59
CA LEU A 126 -4.98 -3.21 14.02
C LEU A 126 -5.14 -1.77 14.52
N PHE A 127 -4.62 -0.79 13.78
CA PHE A 127 -4.76 0.63 14.15
C PHE A 127 -6.20 1.13 14.08
N ILE A 128 -6.98 0.69 13.09
CA ILE A 128 -8.42 0.99 13.02
C ILE A 128 -9.15 0.37 14.22
N ALA A 129 -8.83 -0.88 14.59
CA ALA A 129 -9.45 -1.52 15.75
C ALA A 129 -9.11 -0.78 17.06
N VAL A 130 -7.86 -0.36 17.24
CA VAL A 130 -7.44 0.46 18.39
C VAL A 130 -8.18 1.79 18.42
N SER A 131 -8.33 2.46 17.28
CA SER A 131 -9.10 3.70 17.17
C SER A 131 -10.57 3.51 17.55
N VAL A 132 -11.23 2.46 17.04
CA VAL A 132 -12.62 2.14 17.39
C VAL A 132 -12.77 1.90 18.90
N ILE A 133 -11.85 1.15 19.52
CA ILE A 133 -11.85 0.94 20.96
C ILE A 133 -11.67 2.27 21.71
N ALA A 134 -10.73 3.12 21.27
CA ALA A 134 -10.51 4.44 21.87
C ALA A 134 -11.75 5.34 21.74
N ALA A 135 -12.48 5.26 20.62
CA ALA A 135 -13.73 5.97 20.40
C ALA A 135 -14.88 5.50 21.30
N PHE A 136 -14.91 4.23 21.70
CA PHE A 136 -15.90 3.71 22.66
C PHE A 136 -15.57 4.07 24.12
N VAL A 137 -14.31 4.39 24.41
CA VAL A 137 -13.84 4.76 25.76
C VAL A 137 -13.94 6.28 25.99
N TYR A 138 -13.98 7.07 24.92
CA TYR A 138 -14.23 8.52 24.94
C TYR A 138 -15.73 8.83 25.05
#